data_AF-A0A497BTM5-F1
#
_entry.id   AF-A0A497BTM5-F1
#
_cell.length_a   1.000
_cell.length_b   1.000
_cell.length_c   1.000
_cell.angle_alpha   90.00
_cell.angle_beta   90.00
_cell.angle_gamma   90.00
#
_symmetry.space_group_name_H-M   'P 1'
#
loop_
_entity.id
_entity.type
_entity.pdbx_description
1 polymer ?
#
loop_
_entity_poly.entity_id
_entity_poly.type
_entity_poly.pdbx_seq_one_letter_code
_entity_poly.pdbx_strand_id
1 'polypeptide(L)'
;MSAGRDRVVSRRPDAAEAAAKRGPLRYYVEAQSTGPGRYILEQTIFFFLQGVPSLVGIGLRALAYRLILRSDGPPLVEDHVRLCQPANIHLGRRAYLDHSVYLHACPQGIFIGAETFVMHGSVLHVYNFRDLPNAGIWIGRNSYIGERCVIRGQGGVRIGDSVLLAPGVQVLAVNHLFDDPSRPVIQQGISAQGIVVEDGAWIGA
;
A
#
# COMPACT_ATOMS: atom_id res chain seq x y z
N MET A 1 21.14 5.63 -17.53
CA MET A 1 20.23 5.73 -18.70
C MET A 1 18.80 5.67 -18.18
N SER A 2 18.14 6.83 -18.02
CA SER A 2 16.74 6.88 -17.61
C SER A 2 15.88 6.65 -18.84
N ALA A 3 15.29 5.47 -18.98
CA ALA A 3 14.19 5.27 -19.91
C ALA A 3 13.07 6.22 -19.47
N GLY A 4 12.69 7.16 -20.33
CA GLY A 4 11.54 8.03 -20.08
C GLY A 4 10.35 7.16 -19.69
N ARG A 5 9.79 7.38 -18.50
CA ARG A 5 8.59 6.65 -18.09
C ARG A 5 7.43 7.17 -18.92
N ASP A 6 7.01 6.37 -19.89
CA ASP A 6 5.88 6.70 -20.72
C ASP A 6 4.64 6.90 -19.85
N ARG A 7 3.98 8.04 -20.05
CA ARG A 7 2.73 8.39 -19.38
C ARG A 7 1.66 7.38 -19.79
N VAL A 8 1.21 6.55 -18.84
CA VAL A 8 0.10 5.61 -19.06
C VAL A 8 -1.21 6.34 -18.83
N VAL A 9 -2.10 6.32 -19.82
CA VAL A 9 -3.46 6.86 -19.69
C VAL A 9 -4.45 5.72 -19.56
N SER A 10 -5.31 5.77 -18.54
CA SER A 10 -6.40 4.80 -18.37
C SER A 10 -7.75 5.51 -18.31
N ARG A 11 -8.64 5.13 -19.23
CA ARG A 11 -10.05 5.54 -19.27
C ARG A 11 -11.00 4.44 -18.77
N ARG A 12 -10.45 3.41 -18.12
CA ARG A 12 -11.26 2.34 -17.51
C ARG A 12 -12.19 2.89 -16.41
N PRO A 13 -13.30 2.17 -16.17
CA PRO A 13 -14.28 2.48 -15.12
C PRO A 13 -13.64 2.89 -13.80
N ASP A 14 -14.30 3.81 -13.10
CA ASP A 14 -13.94 4.14 -11.73
C ASP A 14 -14.31 3.02 -10.75
N ALA A 15 -13.94 3.22 -9.49
CA ALA A 15 -14.17 2.26 -8.42
C ALA A 15 -15.67 1.98 -8.21
N ALA A 16 -16.54 2.99 -8.35
CA ALA A 16 -17.98 2.85 -8.14
C ALA A 16 -18.61 2.05 -9.29
N GLU A 17 -18.25 2.36 -10.54
CA GLU A 17 -18.71 1.61 -11.70
C GLU A 17 -18.17 0.16 -11.70
N ALA A 18 -16.92 -0.05 -11.27
CA ALA A 18 -16.35 -1.38 -11.10
C ALA A 18 -17.09 -2.19 -10.02
N ALA A 19 -17.44 -1.57 -8.89
CA ALA A 19 -18.22 -2.21 -7.82
C ALA A 19 -19.63 -2.59 -8.28
N ALA A 20 -20.31 -1.69 -9.01
CA ALA A 20 -21.64 -1.96 -9.56
C ALA A 20 -21.66 -3.17 -10.49
N LYS A 21 -20.62 -3.33 -11.33
CA LYS A 21 -20.49 -4.48 -12.25
C LYS A 21 -20.20 -5.81 -11.56
N ARG A 22 -19.39 -5.80 -10.49
CA ARG A 22 -18.96 -7.02 -9.78
C ARG A 22 -19.93 -7.49 -8.70
N GLY A 23 -20.79 -6.60 -8.22
CA GLY A 23 -21.61 -6.79 -7.02
C GLY A 23 -20.85 -6.38 -5.74
N PRO A 24 -21.52 -5.74 -4.76
CA PRO A 24 -20.86 -5.08 -3.63
C PRO A 24 -20.05 -6.03 -2.74
N LEU A 25 -20.58 -7.23 -2.47
CA LEU A 25 -19.91 -8.22 -1.63
C LEU A 25 -18.61 -8.73 -2.26
N ARG A 26 -18.66 -9.07 -3.55
CA ARG A 26 -17.49 -9.56 -4.29
C ARG A 26 -16.42 -8.48 -4.38
N TYR A 27 -16.82 -7.25 -4.70
CA TYR A 27 -15.92 -6.10 -4.73
C TYR A 27 -15.22 -5.89 -3.38
N TYR A 28 -15.96 -6.01 -2.27
CA TYR A 28 -15.40 -5.90 -0.94
C TYR A 28 -14.36 -7.00 -0.67
N VAL A 29 -14.70 -8.27 -0.90
CA VAL A 29 -13.78 -9.40 -0.62
C VAL A 29 -12.52 -9.32 -1.47
N GLU A 30 -12.63 -8.95 -2.75
CA GLU A 30 -11.50 -8.78 -3.67
C GLU A 30 -10.59 -7.61 -3.27
N ALA A 31 -11.12 -6.60 -2.58
CA ALA A 31 -10.31 -5.52 -2.01
C ALA A 31 -9.61 -5.95 -0.70
N GLN A 32 -10.18 -6.90 0.05
CA GLN A 32 -9.60 -7.31 1.34
C GLN A 32 -8.62 -8.48 1.22
N SER A 33 -8.80 -9.39 0.27
CA SER A 33 -8.01 -10.63 0.17
C SER A 33 -7.77 -11.06 -1.27
N THR A 34 -6.91 -12.06 -1.47
CA THR A 34 -6.67 -12.67 -2.79
C THR A 34 -7.64 -13.81 -3.12
N GLY A 35 -8.53 -14.17 -2.19
CA GLY A 35 -9.60 -15.15 -2.42
C GLY A 35 -10.40 -15.47 -1.17
N PRO A 36 -11.57 -16.13 -1.29
CA PRO A 36 -12.49 -16.34 -0.16
C PRO A 36 -11.90 -17.19 0.98
N GLY A 37 -11.20 -18.29 0.67
CA GLY A 37 -10.58 -19.13 1.70
C GLY A 37 -9.48 -18.39 2.46
N ARG A 38 -8.69 -17.58 1.75
CA ARG A 38 -7.66 -16.73 2.35
C ARG A 38 -8.27 -15.62 3.19
N TYR A 39 -9.36 -15.02 2.73
CA TYR A 39 -10.12 -14.03 3.49
C TYR A 39 -10.56 -14.58 4.84
N ILE A 40 -11.12 -15.80 4.88
CA ILE A 40 -11.53 -16.43 6.15
C ILE A 40 -10.33 -16.58 7.09
N LEU A 41 -9.22 -17.15 6.60
CA LEU A 41 -7.98 -17.30 7.39
C LEU A 41 -7.49 -15.95 7.94
N GLU A 42 -7.40 -14.94 7.08
CA GLU A 42 -6.94 -13.59 7.42
C GLU A 42 -7.84 -12.96 8.49
N GLN A 43 -9.16 -12.98 8.28
CA GLN A 43 -10.11 -12.40 9.24
C GLN A 43 -10.10 -13.14 10.58
N THR A 44 -9.95 -14.47 10.60
CA THR A 44 -9.79 -15.23 11.84
C THR A 44 -8.54 -14.79 12.59
N ILE A 45 -7.39 -14.68 11.90
CA ILE A 45 -6.14 -14.21 12.52
C ILE A 45 -6.30 -12.78 13.06
N PHE A 46 -6.90 -11.88 12.28
CA PHE A 46 -7.09 -10.49 12.69
C PHE A 46 -8.03 -10.37 13.89
N PHE A 47 -9.14 -11.13 13.91
CA PHE A 47 -10.09 -11.13 15.00
C PHE A 47 -9.44 -11.39 16.36
N PHE A 48 -8.50 -12.34 16.44
CA PHE A 48 -7.84 -12.70 17.70
C PHE A 48 -6.61 -11.85 18.01
N LEU A 49 -5.84 -11.43 17.00
CA LEU A 49 -4.48 -10.92 17.21
C LEU A 49 -4.30 -9.43 16.88
N GLN A 50 -5.21 -8.80 16.14
CA GLN A 50 -5.01 -7.41 15.69
C GLN A 50 -5.01 -6.41 16.85
N GLY A 51 -5.85 -6.61 17.86
CA GLY A 51 -6.02 -5.67 18.98
C GLY A 51 -5.17 -5.96 20.22
N VAL A 52 -4.34 -7.01 20.21
CA VAL A 52 -3.50 -7.36 21.37
C VAL A 52 -2.33 -6.36 21.46
N PRO A 53 -2.21 -5.52 22.50
CA PRO A 53 -1.20 -4.47 22.53
C PRO A 53 0.18 -5.01 22.93
N SER A 54 1.19 -4.14 22.82
CA SER A 54 2.54 -4.30 23.38
C SER A 54 3.35 -5.48 22.81
N LEU A 55 4.51 -5.76 23.43
CA LEU A 55 5.42 -6.84 23.07
C LEU A 55 4.75 -8.21 22.94
N VAL A 56 3.73 -8.48 23.77
CA VAL A 56 2.96 -9.73 23.69
C VAL A 56 2.24 -9.83 22.35
N GLY A 57 1.53 -8.78 21.95
CA GLY A 57 0.85 -8.71 20.66
C GLY A 57 1.82 -8.78 19.48
N ILE A 58 2.93 -8.05 19.56
CA ILE A 58 3.98 -8.07 18.54
C ILE A 58 4.52 -9.50 18.36
N GLY A 59 4.79 -10.22 19.45
CA GLY A 59 5.27 -11.61 19.40
C GLY A 59 4.25 -12.56 18.77
N LEU A 60 2.97 -12.46 19.15
CA LEU A 60 1.89 -13.28 18.59
C LEU A 60 1.71 -13.02 17.09
N ARG A 61 1.70 -11.75 16.67
CA ARG A 61 1.61 -11.36 15.26
C ARG A 61 2.86 -11.79 14.48
N ALA A 62 4.05 -11.70 15.07
CA ALA A 62 5.29 -12.14 14.43
C ALA A 62 5.28 -13.63 14.06
N LEU A 63 4.59 -14.46 14.85
CA LEU A 63 4.37 -15.88 14.52
C LEU A 63 3.25 -16.04 13.49
N ALA A 64 2.06 -15.51 13.76
CA ALA A 64 0.86 -15.80 12.98
C ALA A 64 0.83 -15.10 11.61
N TYR A 65 1.31 -13.85 11.51
CA TYR A 65 1.16 -13.07 10.27
C TYR A 65 2.01 -13.64 9.14
N ARG A 66 3.06 -14.42 9.43
CA ARG A 66 3.85 -15.15 8.42
C ARG A 66 3.03 -16.16 7.62
N LEU A 67 1.84 -16.54 8.10
CA LEU A 67 0.89 -17.38 7.36
C LEU A 67 0.16 -16.61 6.24
N ILE A 68 0.06 -15.28 6.36
CA ILE A 68 -0.76 -14.43 5.49
C ILE A 68 0.03 -13.37 4.72
N LEU A 69 1.23 -12.99 5.16
CA LEU A 69 2.13 -12.05 4.47
C LEU A 69 3.53 -12.62 4.28
N ARG A 70 4.32 -11.99 3.39
CA ARG A 70 5.73 -12.34 3.18
C ARG A 70 6.62 -11.49 4.08
N SER A 71 7.58 -12.12 4.75
CA SER A 71 8.52 -11.41 5.62
C SER A 71 9.88 -12.13 5.65
N ASP A 72 10.96 -11.36 5.58
CA ASP A 72 12.35 -11.89 5.63
C ASP A 72 12.82 -12.22 7.07
N GLY A 73 11.96 -11.98 8.05
CA GLY A 73 12.17 -12.30 9.46
C GLY A 73 10.85 -12.24 10.24
N PRO A 74 10.88 -12.33 11.57
CA PRO A 74 9.70 -12.04 12.39
C PRO A 74 9.22 -10.60 12.10
N PRO A 75 8.01 -10.40 11.56
CA PRO A 75 7.53 -9.06 11.25
C PRO A 75 7.23 -8.31 12.55
N LEU A 76 7.62 -7.04 12.62
CA LEU A 76 7.36 -6.16 13.76
C LEU A 76 6.14 -5.30 13.43
N VAL A 77 4.99 -5.67 14.00
CA VAL A 77 3.70 -5.08 13.67
C VAL A 77 2.97 -4.74 14.97
N GLU A 78 2.69 -3.47 15.18
CA GLU A 78 1.89 -3.01 16.32
C GLU A 78 0.41 -3.39 16.21
N ASP A 79 -0.34 -3.17 17.27
CA ASP A 79 -1.78 -3.38 17.25
C ASP A 79 -2.49 -2.36 16.33
N HIS A 80 -3.69 -2.73 15.90
CA HIS A 80 -4.53 -1.94 15.00
C HIS A 80 -3.92 -1.60 13.63
N VAL A 81 -2.79 -2.20 13.25
CA VAL A 81 -2.33 -2.19 11.85
C VAL A 81 -3.36 -2.93 10.99
N ARG A 82 -3.78 -2.29 9.90
CA ARG A 82 -4.77 -2.86 8.98
C ARG A 82 -4.10 -3.29 7.69
N LEU A 83 -4.22 -4.57 7.37
CA LEU A 83 -3.63 -5.19 6.19
C LEU A 83 -4.72 -5.69 5.24
N CYS A 84 -4.81 -5.10 4.06
CA CYS A 84 -5.65 -5.57 2.96
C CYS A 84 -4.78 -6.27 1.92
N GLN A 85 -5.16 -7.49 1.54
CA GLN A 85 -4.43 -8.38 0.64
C GLN A 85 -2.99 -8.65 1.11
N PRO A 86 -2.81 -9.15 2.35
CA PRO A 86 -1.48 -9.35 2.95
C PRO A 86 -0.56 -10.26 2.13
N ALA A 87 -1.12 -11.11 1.26
CA ALA A 87 -0.40 -11.90 0.26
C ALA A 87 0.64 -11.13 -0.56
N ASN A 88 0.32 -9.87 -0.84
CA ASN A 88 1.04 -8.99 -1.72
C ASN A 88 1.88 -7.98 -0.92
N ILE A 89 2.01 -8.17 0.39
CA ILE A 89 2.84 -7.35 1.26
C ILE A 89 4.11 -8.14 1.56
N HIS A 90 5.26 -7.48 1.35
CA HIS A 90 6.57 -8.00 1.73
C HIS A 90 7.24 -7.04 2.71
N LEU A 91 7.55 -7.56 3.89
CA LEU A 91 8.30 -6.86 4.94
C LEU A 91 9.74 -7.37 4.99
N GLY A 92 10.71 -6.47 4.85
CA GLY A 92 12.11 -6.75 5.05
C GLY A 92 12.42 -7.05 6.52
N ARG A 93 13.60 -7.61 6.77
CA ARG A 93 14.05 -7.93 8.13
C ARG A 93 14.11 -6.65 8.98
N ARG A 94 13.50 -6.68 10.18
CA ARG A 94 13.38 -5.51 11.08
C ARG A 94 12.61 -4.32 10.47
N ALA A 95 11.78 -4.54 9.44
CA ALA A 95 10.78 -3.55 9.07
C ALA A 95 9.74 -3.44 10.19
N TYR A 96 9.37 -2.21 10.54
CA TYR A 96 8.47 -1.89 11.64
C TYR A 96 7.23 -1.17 11.11
N LEU A 97 6.06 -1.70 11.44
CA LEU A 97 4.76 -1.07 11.19
C LEU A 97 4.18 -0.61 12.52
N ASP A 98 4.05 0.70 12.67
CA ASP A 98 3.56 1.33 13.87
C ASP A 98 2.02 1.28 13.99
N HIS A 99 1.51 1.62 15.16
CA HIS A 99 0.09 1.57 15.48
C HIS A 99 -0.77 2.28 14.43
N SER A 100 -1.88 1.65 14.02
CA SER A 100 -2.85 2.20 13.04
C SER A 100 -2.30 2.47 11.62
N VAL A 101 -1.15 1.90 11.24
CA VAL A 101 -0.74 1.89 9.83
C VAL A 101 -1.75 1.13 8.98
N TYR A 102 -2.06 1.66 7.80
CA TYR A 102 -2.95 1.02 6.83
C TYR A 102 -2.17 0.65 5.57
N LEU A 103 -2.08 -0.66 5.29
CA LEU A 103 -1.51 -1.20 4.06
C LEU A 103 -2.60 -1.86 3.22
N HIS A 104 -2.68 -1.49 1.96
CA HIS A 104 -3.57 -2.13 1.00
C HIS A 104 -2.83 -2.44 -0.29
N ALA A 105 -2.60 -3.73 -0.53
CA ALA A 105 -1.72 -4.23 -1.56
C ALA A 105 -2.49 -5.04 -2.61
N CYS A 106 -3.08 -4.36 -3.61
CA CYS A 106 -3.47 -5.03 -4.85
C CYS A 106 -2.31 -5.81 -5.49
N PRO A 107 -2.56 -6.62 -6.54
CA PRO A 107 -1.49 -7.24 -7.32
C PRO A 107 -0.37 -6.23 -7.63
N GLN A 108 0.85 -6.73 -7.85
CA GLN A 108 2.12 -5.97 -7.79
C GLN A 108 2.56 -5.55 -6.37
N GLY A 109 1.64 -5.22 -5.47
CA GLY A 109 1.89 -5.25 -4.03
C GLY A 109 2.63 -4.05 -3.41
N ILE A 110 3.02 -4.25 -2.15
CA ILE A 110 3.79 -3.29 -1.33
C ILE A 110 5.03 -4.00 -0.80
N PHE A 111 6.20 -3.41 -1.03
CA PHE A 111 7.49 -3.88 -0.53
C PHE A 111 8.09 -2.83 0.38
N ILE A 112 8.44 -3.23 1.59
CA ILE A 112 9.09 -2.39 2.60
C ILE A 112 10.42 -3.01 2.95
N GLY A 113 11.52 -2.29 2.71
CA GLY A 113 12.87 -2.78 2.91
C GLY A 113 13.24 -3.08 4.36
N ALA A 114 14.39 -3.70 4.56
CA ALA A 114 14.91 -3.98 5.89
C ALA A 114 15.13 -2.69 6.69
N GLU A 115 14.94 -2.76 8.01
CA GLU A 115 15.18 -1.64 8.95
C GLU A 115 14.41 -0.36 8.56
N THR A 116 13.26 -0.52 7.92
CA THR A 116 12.42 0.59 7.49
C THR A 116 11.21 0.72 8.41
N PHE A 117 10.92 1.96 8.79
CA PHE A 117 9.88 2.30 9.75
C PHE A 117 8.74 2.99 9.02
N VAL A 118 7.53 2.50 9.21
CA VAL A 118 6.30 3.17 8.76
C VAL A 118 5.52 3.58 10.00
N MET A 119 5.46 4.88 10.24
CA MET A 119 5.00 5.43 11.50
C MET A 119 3.49 5.65 11.53
N HIS A 120 2.99 5.89 12.75
CA HIS A 120 1.59 5.94 13.12
C HIS A 120 0.68 6.59 12.08
N GLY A 121 -0.42 5.89 11.76
CA GLY A 121 -1.50 6.40 10.91
C GLY A 121 -1.13 6.59 9.45
N SER A 122 0.06 6.16 9.01
CA SER A 122 0.45 6.23 7.61
C SER A 122 -0.35 5.26 6.74
N VAL A 123 -0.65 5.68 5.52
CA VAL A 123 -1.49 4.98 4.56
C VAL A 123 -0.67 4.67 3.31
N LEU A 124 -0.37 3.40 3.06
CA LEU A 124 0.22 2.93 1.82
C LEU A 124 -0.83 2.13 1.06
N HIS A 125 -1.30 2.70 -0.05
CA HIS A 125 -2.49 2.21 -0.73
C HIS A 125 -2.22 2.02 -2.23
N VAL A 126 -2.14 0.76 -2.63
CA VAL A 126 -2.10 0.28 -4.00
C VAL A 126 -3.48 -0.26 -4.34
N TYR A 127 -4.29 0.55 -5.01
CA TYR A 127 -5.63 0.17 -5.46
C TYR A 127 -5.69 0.22 -6.99
N ASN A 128 -5.59 -0.95 -7.64
CA ASN A 128 -5.43 -1.02 -9.09
C ASN A 128 -6.59 -1.80 -9.76
N PHE A 129 -7.72 -1.12 -9.98
CA PHE A 129 -8.86 -1.66 -10.75
C PHE A 129 -8.79 -1.29 -12.24
N ARG A 130 -7.70 -0.61 -12.63
CA ARG A 130 -7.49 -0.05 -13.96
C ARG A 130 -6.37 -0.77 -14.71
N ASP A 131 -5.89 -1.90 -14.19
CA ASP A 131 -4.78 -2.70 -14.72
C ASP A 131 -3.57 -1.86 -15.13
N LEU A 132 -3.22 -0.87 -14.30
CA LEU A 132 -2.03 -0.07 -14.54
C LEU A 132 -0.79 -0.95 -14.35
N PRO A 133 0.09 -1.05 -15.35
CA PRO A 133 1.18 -2.04 -15.35
C PRO A 133 2.23 -1.76 -14.28
N ASN A 134 2.37 -0.50 -13.87
CA ASN A 134 3.40 -0.05 -12.93
C ASN A 134 2.86 0.18 -11.51
N ALA A 135 1.64 -0.25 -11.20
CA ALA A 135 1.09 -0.09 -9.86
C ALA A 135 1.97 -0.81 -8.83
N GLY A 136 2.12 -0.23 -7.64
CA GLY A 136 2.91 -0.79 -6.55
C GLY A 136 3.61 0.29 -5.73
N ILE A 137 4.08 -0.11 -4.55
CA ILE A 137 4.92 0.71 -3.68
C ILE A 137 6.15 -0.11 -3.33
N TRP A 138 7.33 0.45 -3.57
CA TRP A 138 8.62 -0.14 -3.20
C TRP A 138 9.38 0.88 -2.37
N ILE A 139 9.68 0.53 -1.12
CA ILE A 139 10.47 1.34 -0.20
C ILE A 139 11.76 0.60 0.09
N GLY A 140 12.87 1.28 -0.11
CA GLY A 140 14.21 0.77 0.17
C GLY A 140 14.47 0.52 1.65
N ARG A 141 15.71 0.20 1.98
CA ARG A 141 16.19 -0.10 3.32
C ARG A 141 16.45 1.16 4.13
N ASN A 142 16.45 1.02 5.46
CA ASN A 142 16.86 2.08 6.38
C ASN A 142 16.08 3.40 6.18
N SER A 143 14.84 3.31 5.70
CA SER A 143 14.00 4.48 5.41
C SER A 143 13.03 4.73 6.56
N TYR A 144 12.60 5.98 6.70
CA TYR A 144 11.65 6.40 7.74
C TYR A 144 10.49 7.15 7.11
N ILE A 145 9.31 6.54 7.16
CA ILE A 145 8.07 7.14 6.69
C ILE A 145 7.36 7.73 7.91
N GLY A 146 7.44 9.05 8.07
CA GLY A 146 6.86 9.78 9.20
C GLY A 146 5.35 9.62 9.32
N GLU A 147 4.80 10.09 10.43
CA GLU A 147 3.41 9.87 10.81
C GLU A 147 2.45 10.42 9.77
N ARG A 148 1.34 9.69 9.56
CA ARG A 148 0.21 10.12 8.72
C ARG A 148 0.63 10.48 7.28
N CYS A 149 1.71 9.88 6.78
CA CYS A 149 2.04 9.97 5.36
C CYS A 149 0.99 9.24 4.53
N VAL A 150 0.74 9.74 3.31
CA VAL A 150 -0.17 9.08 2.35
C VAL A 150 0.58 8.76 1.07
N ILE A 151 0.75 7.47 0.77
CA ILE A 151 1.43 6.99 -0.42
C ILE A 151 0.43 6.23 -1.28
N ARG A 152 0.11 6.77 -2.46
CA ARG A 152 -0.81 6.18 -3.44
C ARG A 152 -0.01 5.57 -4.59
N GLY A 153 0.17 4.26 -4.55
CA GLY A 153 1.01 3.50 -5.49
C GLY A 153 0.35 3.14 -6.81
N GLN A 154 -0.84 3.67 -7.14
CA GLN A 154 -1.60 3.24 -8.31
C GLN A 154 -0.85 3.43 -9.64
N GLY A 155 -0.03 4.47 -9.76
CA GLY A 155 0.87 4.68 -10.91
C GLY A 155 2.32 4.24 -10.68
N GLY A 156 2.60 3.65 -9.51
CA GLY A 156 3.93 3.20 -9.08
C GLY A 156 4.69 4.22 -8.24
N VAL A 157 5.16 3.83 -7.06
CA VAL A 157 6.03 4.65 -6.21
C VAL A 157 7.26 3.85 -5.83
N ARG A 158 8.45 4.36 -6.18
CA ARG A 158 9.73 3.80 -5.77
C ARG A 158 10.43 4.80 -4.86
N ILE A 159 10.66 4.42 -3.61
CA ILE A 159 11.43 5.17 -2.63
C ILE A 159 12.72 4.40 -2.39
N GLY A 160 13.85 5.10 -2.49
CA GLY A 160 15.19 4.56 -2.33
C GLY A 160 15.53 4.13 -0.90
N ASP A 161 16.80 3.82 -0.71
CA ASP A 161 17.41 3.49 0.58
C ASP A 161 17.71 4.78 1.37
N SER A 162 17.61 4.73 2.70
CA SER A 162 17.90 5.84 3.62
C SER A 162 17.12 7.13 3.35
N VAL A 163 15.84 7.00 2.97
CA VAL A 163 14.96 8.13 2.72
C VAL A 163 14.17 8.50 3.98
N LEU A 164 14.03 9.81 4.22
CA LEU A 164 13.22 10.36 5.29
C LEU A 164 12.03 11.13 4.72
N LEU A 165 10.81 10.69 5.03
CA LEU A 165 9.60 11.49 4.81
C LEU A 165 9.14 12.09 6.13
N ALA A 166 9.00 13.41 6.16
CA ALA A 166 8.44 14.12 7.32
C ALA A 166 6.94 13.77 7.52
N PRO A 167 6.38 14.05 8.70
CA PRO A 167 4.98 13.79 8.97
C PRO A 167 4.04 14.49 7.95
N GLY A 168 3.01 13.78 7.51
CA GLY A 168 1.99 14.31 6.60
C GLY A 168 2.40 14.44 5.13
N VAL A 169 3.58 13.96 4.72
CA VAL A 169 3.99 13.94 3.32
C VAL A 169 3.03 13.07 2.49
N GLN A 170 2.67 13.56 1.31
CA GLN A 170 1.79 12.86 0.37
C GLN A 170 2.52 12.57 -0.95
N VAL A 171 2.50 11.30 -1.36
CA VAL A 171 3.12 10.81 -2.60
C VAL A 171 2.03 10.18 -3.47
N LEU A 172 1.57 10.91 -4.48
CA LEU A 172 0.40 10.57 -5.29
C LEU A 172 0.79 10.26 -6.75
N ALA A 173 0.98 8.99 -7.09
CA ALA A 173 1.54 8.59 -8.39
C ALA A 173 0.56 8.63 -9.58
N VAL A 174 -0.59 9.27 -9.43
CA VAL A 174 -1.63 9.39 -10.47
C VAL A 174 -2.22 10.79 -10.48
N ASN A 175 -2.59 11.24 -11.67
CA ASN A 175 -3.37 12.46 -11.89
C ASN A 175 -4.69 12.13 -12.58
N HIS A 176 -5.73 12.89 -12.30
CA HIS A 176 -6.97 12.82 -13.08
C HIS A 176 -6.81 13.54 -14.42
N LEU A 177 -7.49 13.06 -15.45
CA LEU A 177 -7.68 13.82 -16.68
C LEU A 177 -8.77 14.87 -16.46
N PHE A 178 -8.58 16.07 -17.00
CA PHE A 178 -9.50 17.20 -16.81
C PHE A 178 -9.63 18.08 -18.07
N ASP A 179 -9.22 17.54 -19.22
CA ASP A 179 -9.13 18.30 -20.48
C ASP A 179 -10.51 18.62 -21.09
N ASP A 180 -11.56 17.88 -20.70
CA ASP A 180 -12.92 18.05 -21.24
C ASP A 180 -13.84 18.74 -20.20
N PRO A 181 -14.14 20.04 -20.35
CA PRO A 181 -14.99 20.76 -19.39
C PRO A 181 -16.48 20.34 -19.45
N SER A 182 -16.91 19.60 -20.48
CA SER A 182 -18.30 19.14 -20.61
C SER A 182 -18.63 17.92 -19.76
N ARG A 183 -17.62 17.30 -19.14
CA ARG A 183 -17.75 16.04 -18.39
C ARG A 183 -17.13 16.13 -17.00
N PRO A 184 -17.72 15.51 -15.96
CA PRO A 184 -17.09 15.44 -14.64
C PRO A 184 -15.72 14.73 -14.66
N VAL A 185 -14.74 15.27 -13.91
CA VAL A 185 -13.35 14.76 -13.83
C VAL A 185 -13.27 13.25 -13.54
N ILE A 186 -14.14 12.74 -12.66
CA ILE A 186 -14.16 11.32 -12.28
C ILE A 186 -14.40 10.38 -13.48
N GLN A 187 -15.09 10.86 -14.51
CA GLN A 187 -15.46 10.09 -15.71
C GLN A 187 -14.41 10.22 -16.84
N GLN A 188 -13.45 11.14 -16.71
CA GLN A 188 -12.48 11.41 -17.79
C GLN A 188 -11.30 10.43 -17.77
N GLY A 189 -11.07 9.75 -16.64
CA GLY A 189 -9.97 8.81 -16.46
C GLY A 189 -8.79 9.44 -15.73
N ILE A 190 -7.63 8.80 -15.84
CA ILE A 190 -6.41 9.18 -15.13
C ILE A 190 -5.18 9.02 -16.02
N SER A 191 -4.10 9.66 -15.62
CA SER A 191 -2.75 9.39 -16.12
C SER A 191 -1.79 9.00 -14.98
N ALA A 192 -0.90 8.06 -15.27
CA ALA A 192 0.08 7.51 -14.35
C ALA A 192 1.48 7.61 -14.98
N GLN A 193 2.41 8.26 -14.27
CA GLN A 193 3.83 8.36 -14.64
C GLN A 193 4.74 7.69 -13.59
N GLY A 194 4.18 7.42 -12.40
CA GLY A 194 4.92 6.95 -11.24
C GLY A 194 5.75 8.06 -10.59
N ILE A 195 6.28 7.77 -9.40
CA ILE A 195 7.17 8.66 -8.64
C ILE A 195 8.43 7.88 -8.25
N VAL A 196 9.58 8.55 -8.32
CA VAL A 196 10.85 8.08 -7.73
C VAL A 196 11.32 9.08 -6.71
N VAL A 197 11.62 8.59 -5.52
CA VAL A 197 12.43 9.30 -4.53
C VAL A 197 13.74 8.54 -4.45
N GLU A 198 14.85 9.21 -4.78
CA GLU A 198 16.17 8.59 -4.79
C GLU A 198 16.75 8.45 -3.38
N ASP A 199 17.84 7.69 -3.26
CA ASP A 199 18.48 7.36 -1.99
C ASP A 199 18.91 8.62 -1.22
N GLY A 200 18.80 8.56 0.11
CA GLY A 200 19.25 9.64 0.99
C GLY A 200 18.39 10.91 0.98
N ALA A 201 17.29 10.93 0.22
CA ALA A 201 16.41 12.09 0.16
C ALA A 201 15.72 12.37 1.51
N TRP A 202 15.50 13.65 1.78
CA TRP A 202 14.66 14.13 2.88
C TRP A 202 13.56 15.04 2.30
N ILE A 203 12.30 14.70 2.55
CA ILE A 203 11.14 15.39 1.97
C ILE A 203 10.20 15.86 3.09
N GLY A 204 9.74 17.10 2.99
CA GLY A 204 8.76 17.70 3.91
C GLY A 204 9.37 18.59 4.99
N ALA A 205 10.55 19.14 4.74
CA ALA A 205 11.12 20.29 5.47
C ALA A 205 10.48 21.61 5.02
#